data_AF-A0A967GFR3-F1
#
_entry.id   AF-A0A967GFR3-F1
#
_cell.length_a   1.000
_cell.length_b   1.000
_cell.length_c   1.000
_cell.angle_alpha   90.00
_cell.angle_beta   90.00
_cell.angle_gamma   90.00
#
_symmetry.space_group_name_H-M   'P 1'
#
loop_
_entity.id
_entity.type
_entity.pdbx_description
1 polymer ?
#
loop_
_entity_poly.entity_id
_entity_poly.type
_entity_poly.pdbx_seq_one_letter_code
_entity_poly.pdbx_strand_id
1 'polypeptide(L)' 'MYSKVYSITCDAGKADALMAHYDTVVADAVRNSAHHVSHQMIEAADDRWILISNYTSAQA' A
#
# COMPACT_ATOMS: atom_id res chain seq x y z
N MET A 1 -7.15 2.67 -17.08
CA MET A 1 -6.42 2.88 -15.81
C MET A 1 -7.39 2.69 -14.67
N TYR A 2 -6.98 1.97 -13.63
CA TYR A 2 -7.81 1.63 -12.47
C TYR A 2 -6.96 1.70 -11.20
N SER A 3 -7.58 2.00 -10.06
CA SER A 3 -6.90 2.13 -8.77
C SER A 3 -7.49 1.16 -7.75
N LYS A 4 -6.63 0.39 -7.08
CA LYS A 4 -6.97 -0.33 -5.85
C LYS A 4 -6.65 0.58 -4.67
N VAL A 5 -7.63 0.82 -3.81
CA VAL A 5 -7.48 1.66 -2.62
C VAL A 5 -7.74 0.81 -1.39
N TYR A 6 -6.78 0.78 -0.47
CA TYR A 6 -6.85 0.00 0.76
C TYR A 6 -6.77 0.93 1.96
N SER A 7 -7.66 0.70 2.93
CA SER A 7 -7.52 1.27 4.28
C SER A 7 -6.76 0.27 5.14
N ILE A 8 -5.64 0.70 5.70
CA ILE A 8 -4.74 -0.13 6.49
C ILE A 8 -4.72 0.43 7.91
N THR A 9 -4.89 -0.44 8.90
CA THR A 9 -4.80 -0.11 10.33
C THR A 9 -3.90 -1.11 11.04
N CYS A 10 -3.31 -0.71 12.17
CA CYS A 10 -2.55 -1.61 13.02
C CYS A 10 -3.00 -1.54 14.48
N ASP A 11 -2.59 -2.54 15.28
CA ASP A 11 -2.73 -2.48 16.73
C ASP A 11 -1.86 -1.36 17.33
N ALA A 12 -2.21 -0.91 18.54
CA ALA A 12 -1.46 0.13 19.24
C ALA A 12 0.03 -0.24 19.42
N GLY A 13 0.91 0.71 19.11
CA GLY A 13 2.37 0.52 19.19
C GLY A 13 2.96 -0.37 18.09
N LYS A 14 2.20 -0.69 17.03
CA LYS A 14 2.68 -1.49 15.88
C LYS A 14 2.91 -0.67 14.61
N ALA A 15 2.74 0.65 14.65
CA ALA A 15 2.91 1.54 13.50
C ALA A 15 4.27 1.36 12.82
N ASP A 16 5.37 1.43 13.57
CA ASP A 16 6.72 1.26 13.03
C ASP A 16 6.95 -0.10 12.38
N ALA A 17 6.42 -1.17 12.99
CA ALA A 17 6.53 -2.52 12.46
C ALA A 17 5.71 -2.69 11.16
N LEU A 18 4.53 -2.06 11.09
CA LEU A 18 3.71 -2.03 9.88
C LEU A 18 4.44 -1.28 8.75
N MET A 19 5.00 -0.11 9.04
CA MET A 19 5.72 0.68 8.05
C MET A 19 6.99 -0.03 7.58
N ALA A 20 7.75 -0.64 8.48
CA ALA A 20 8.90 -1.46 8.12
C ALA A 20 8.51 -2.65 7.23
N HIS A 21 7.39 -3.32 7.52
CA HIS A 21 6.89 -4.41 6.67
C HIS A 21 6.41 -3.89 5.30
N TYR A 22 5.75 -2.74 5.27
CA TYR A 22 5.34 -2.10 4.03
C TYR A 22 6.54 -1.81 3.12
N ASP A 23 7.59 -1.18 3.66
CA ASP A 23 8.77 -0.78 2.89
C ASP A 23 9.58 -1.98 2.40
N THR A 24 9.71 -3.03 3.22
CA THR A 24 10.58 -4.18 2.92
C THR A 24 9.90 -5.29 2.11
N VAL A 25 8.57 -5.38 2.15
CA VAL A 25 7.83 -6.48 1.52
C VAL A 25 6.76 -5.98 0.56
N VAL A 26 5.86 -5.12 1.04
CA VAL A 26 4.65 -4.75 0.28
C VAL A 26 4.98 -3.85 -0.90
N ALA A 27 5.81 -2.82 -0.70
CA ALA A 27 6.17 -1.85 -1.74
C ALA A 27 6.83 -2.53 -2.95
N ASP A 28 7.73 -3.47 -2.70
CA ASP A 28 8.40 -4.25 -3.74
C ASP A 28 7.45 -5.22 -4.44
N ALA A 29 6.58 -5.92 -3.70
CA ALA A 29 5.57 -6.79 -4.28
C ALA A 29 4.59 -6.02 -5.19
N VAL A 30 4.14 -4.85 -4.77
CA VAL A 30 3.27 -3.98 -5.57
C VAL A 30 4.00 -3.47 -6.81
N ARG A 31 5.26 -3.02 -6.69
CA ARG A 31 6.06 -2.52 -7.82
C ARG A 31 6.28 -3.58 -8.89
N ASN A 32 6.43 -4.84 -8.49
CA ASN A 32 6.68 -5.97 -9.40
C ASN A 32 5.39 -6.66 -9.89
N SER A 33 4.22 -6.16 -9.48
CA SER A 33 2.95 -6.73 -9.92
C SER A 33 2.62 -6.38 -11.38
N ALA A 34 1.93 -7.28 -12.07
CA ALA A 34 1.53 -7.07 -13.45
C ALA A 34 0.68 -5.79 -13.59
N HIS A 35 0.89 -5.07 -14.70
CA HIS A 35 0.15 -3.85 -15.02
C HIS A 35 0.30 -2.68 -14.04
N HIS A 36 1.21 -2.75 -13.06
CA HIS A 36 1.52 -1.67 -12.12
C HIS A 36 1.99 -0.41 -12.85
N VAL A 37 1.54 0.75 -12.36
CA VAL A 37 1.95 2.08 -12.85
C VAL A 37 2.56 2.90 -11.73
N SER A 38 1.88 2.99 -10.59
CA SER A 38 2.35 3.74 -9.42
C SER A 38 1.66 3.26 -8.15
N HIS A 39 2.23 3.57 -7.00
CA HIS A 39 1.56 3.41 -5.72
C HIS A 39 1.97 4.51 -4.75
N GLN A 40 1.12 4.79 -3.76
CA GLN A 40 1.38 5.76 -2.71
C GLN A 40 0.72 5.30 -1.41
N MET A 41 1.48 5.36 -0.33
CA MET A 41 0.98 5.22 1.04
C MET A 41 0.79 6.61 1.62
N ILE A 42 -0.39 6.89 2.17
CA ILE A 42 -0.73 8.17 2.80
C ILE A 42 -1.06 7.89 4.26
N GLU A 43 -0.36 8.53 5.19
CA GLU A 43 -0.71 8.51 6.60
C GLU A 43 -1.97 9.36 6.83
N ALA A 44 -3.00 8.75 7.41
CA ALA A 44 -4.28 9.38 7.69
C ALA A 44 -4.48 9.66 9.19
N ALA A 45 -3.85 8.86 10.06
CA ALA A 45 -3.73 9.03 11.50
C ALA A 45 -2.59 8.14 12.03
N ASP A 46 -2.24 8.27 13.32
CA ASP A 46 -1.14 7.54 13.98
C ASP A 46 -1.23 6.00 13.82
N ASP A 47 -2.42 5.45 13.61
CA ASP A 47 -2.70 4.02 13.45
C ASP A 47 -3.34 3.66 12.11
N ARG A 48 -3.39 4.60 11.15
CA ARG A 48 -4.14 4.44 9.90
C ARG A 48 -3.43 5.00 8.68
N TRP A 49 -3.41 4.20 7.62
CA TRP A 49 -2.87 4.57 6.31
C TRP A 49 -3.84 4.23 5.19
N ILE A 50 -3.72 4.96 4.09
CA ILE A 50 -4.40 4.68 2.82
C ILE A 50 -3.35 4.31 1.78
N LEU A 51 -3.42 3.09 1.25
CA LEU A 51 -2.59 2.65 0.12
C LEU A 51 -3.38 2.78 -1.17
N ILE A 52 -2.90 3.61 -2.08
CA ILE A 52 -3.43 3.75 -3.44
C ILE A 52 -2.45 3.07 -4.39
N SER A 53 -2.91 2.10 -5.18
CA SER A 53 -2.10 1.44 -6.21
C SER A 53 -2.79 1.53 -7.57
N ASN A 54 -2.10 2.08 -8.56
CA ASN A 54 -2.62 2.35 -9.89
C ASN A 54 -2.12 1.34 -10.92
N TYR A 55 -3.03 0.90 -11.78
CA TYR A 55 -2.79 -0.13 -12.79
C TYR A 55 -3.33 0.29 -14.16
N THR A 56 -2.71 -0.19 -15.23
CA THR A 56 -3.21 0.04 -16.60
C THR A 56 -4.49 -0.77 -16.89
N SER A 57 -4.64 -1.91 -16.22
CA SER A 57 -5.71 -2.90 -16.39
C SER A 57 -6.29 -3.30 -15.02
N ALA A 58 -7.57 -3.68 -14.99
CA ALA A 58 -8.21 -4.27 -13.81
C ALA A 58 -8.07 -5.81 -13.75
N GLN A 59 -7.53 -6.43 -14.80
CA GLN A 59 -7.26 -7.86 -14.85
C GLN A 59 -6.08 -8.19 -13.93
N ALA A 60 -6.23 -9.25 -13.14
CA ALA A 60 -5.24 -9.77 -12.22
C ALA A 60 -4.19 -10.62 -12.95
#